data_AF-A0A914RCE7-F1
#
_entry.id   AF-A0A914RCE7-F1
#
_cell.length_a   1.000
_cell.length_b   1.000
_cell.length_c   1.000
_cell.angle_alpha   90.00
_cell.angle_beta   90.00
_cell.angle_gamma   90.00
#
_symmetry.space_group_name_H-M   'P 1'
#
loop_
_entity.id
_entity.type
_entity.pdbx_description
1 polymer ?
#
loop_
_entity_poly.entity_id
_entity_poly.type
_entity_poly.pdbx_seq_one_letter_code
_entity_poly.pdbx_strand_id
1 'polypeptide(L)'
;MSAATEKGVIYRRNEPGTKREEWCKWPEMAFDEMDSTLNVQQYIQQCINADPSDMERILKAPAGQEEGVWKYEHVRQFCMQLNGLAILLQ
;
A
#
# COMPACT_ATOMS: atom_id res chain seq x y z
N MET A 1 -2.52 27.43 1.85
CA MET A 1 -3.91 27.57 2.33
C MET A 1 -4.54 26.19 2.24
N SER A 2 -4.70 25.53 3.39
CA SER A 2 -5.25 24.17 3.52
C SER A 2 -6.74 24.23 3.22
N ALA A 3 -7.17 23.58 2.13
CA ALA A 3 -8.57 23.31 1.89
C ALA A 3 -8.94 22.07 2.71
N ALA A 4 -9.82 22.27 3.69
CA ALA A 4 -10.46 21.19 4.41
C ALA A 4 -11.28 20.37 3.40
N THR A 5 -10.81 19.17 3.08
CA THR A 5 -11.55 18.24 2.24
C THR A 5 -12.74 17.72 3.05
N GLU A 6 -13.95 17.87 2.51
CA GLU A 6 -15.14 17.18 3.00
C GLU A 6 -14.81 15.70 3.23
N LYS A 7 -15.34 15.10 4.31
CA LYS A 7 -15.18 13.66 4.62
C LYS A 7 -15.97 12.81 3.60
N GLY A 8 -15.57 12.86 2.34
CA GLY A 8 -15.97 11.91 1.32
C GLY A 8 -15.27 10.58 1.56
N VAL A 9 -15.94 9.49 1.17
CA VAL A 9 -15.33 8.15 1.17
C VAL A 9 -14.08 8.17 0.29
N ILE A 10 -12.91 7.88 0.87
CA ILE A 10 -11.65 7.83 0.12
C ILE A 10 -11.55 6.47 -0.57
N TYR A 11 -11.67 6.46 -1.90
CA TYR A 11 -11.45 5.27 -2.70
C TYR A 11 -9.97 5.15 -3.07
N ARG A 12 -9.32 4.07 -2.59
CA ARG A 12 -7.93 3.73 -2.91
C ARG A 12 -7.81 3.08 -4.29
N ARG A 13 -7.98 3.88 -5.33
CA ARG A 13 -7.87 3.48 -6.74
C ARG A 13 -7.07 4.51 -7.52
N ASN A 14 -6.33 4.04 -8.53
CA ASN A 14 -5.65 4.94 -9.47
C ASN A 14 -6.62 5.23 -10.61
N GLU A 15 -6.89 6.50 -10.88
CA GLU A 15 -7.73 6.92 -11.99
C GLU A 15 -7.06 6.63 -13.35
N PRO A 16 -7.83 6.46 -14.44
CA PRO A 16 -7.27 6.35 -15.78
C PRO A 16 -6.32 7.52 -16.09
N GLY A 17 -5.11 7.20 -16.54
CA GLY A 17 -4.08 8.21 -16.83
C GLY A 17 -3.27 8.68 -15.61
N THR A 18 -3.42 8.04 -14.44
CA THR A 18 -2.56 8.29 -13.27
C THR A 18 -1.09 8.11 -13.67
N LYS A 19 -0.29 9.16 -13.45
CA LYS A 19 1.14 9.14 -13.73
C LYS A 19 1.85 8.18 -12.78
N ARG A 20 3.03 7.69 -13.19
CA ARG A 20 3.84 6.78 -12.39
C ARG A 20 4.18 7.35 -11.03
N GLU A 21 4.47 8.64 -10.95
CA GLU A 21 4.85 9.32 -9.71
C GLU A 21 3.67 9.42 -8.72
N GLU A 22 2.44 9.33 -9.21
CA GLU A 22 1.20 9.42 -8.42
C GLU A 22 0.54 8.05 -8.21
N TRP A 23 1.13 6.99 -8.75
CA TRP A 23 0.61 5.64 -8.68
C TRP A 23 0.57 5.14 -7.23
N CYS A 24 -0.62 4.81 -6.74
CA CYS A 24 -0.88 4.38 -5.36
C CYS A 24 -0.45 5.40 -4.28
N LYS A 25 -0.30 6.69 -4.61
CA LYS A 25 -0.09 7.78 -3.63
C LYS A 25 -1.41 8.20 -2.96
N TRP A 26 -2.09 7.24 -2.36
CA TRP A 26 -3.31 7.54 -1.60
C TRP A 26 -2.98 8.06 -0.20
N PRO A 27 -3.86 8.87 0.42
CA PRO A 27 -3.71 9.26 1.82
C PRO A 27 -3.60 8.05 2.75
N GLU A 28 -2.80 8.15 3.82
CA GLU A 28 -2.75 7.11 4.85
C GLU A 28 -4.15 6.87 5.45
N MET A 29 -4.38 5.61 5.81
CA MET A 29 -5.62 5.11 6.41
C MET A 29 -5.22 4.05 7.43
N ALA A 30 -5.97 3.96 8.52
CA ALA A 30 -5.72 2.92 9.51
C ALA A 30 -6.14 1.55 8.94
N PHE A 31 -5.48 0.47 9.38
CA PHE A 31 -5.73 -0.86 8.82
C PHE A 31 -7.17 -1.34 9.01
N ASP A 32 -7.77 -1.01 10.16
CA ASP A 32 -9.16 -1.29 10.54
C ASP A 32 -10.19 -0.52 9.70
N GLU A 33 -9.79 0.58 9.07
CA GLU A 33 -10.63 1.36 8.16
C GLU A 33 -10.54 0.85 6.70
N MET A 34 -9.61 -0.06 6.39
CA MET A 34 -9.43 -0.59 5.04
C MET A 34 -10.45 -1.69 4.71
N ASP A 35 -11.58 -1.28 4.13
CA ASP A 35 -12.63 -2.18 3.65
C ASP A 35 -12.31 -2.71 2.23
N SER A 36 -11.32 -3.59 2.13
CA SER A 36 -10.93 -4.23 0.87
C SER A 36 -10.42 -5.65 1.09
N THR A 37 -10.70 -6.55 0.14
CA THR A 37 -10.09 -7.89 0.08
C THR A 37 -8.57 -7.84 -0.09
N LEU A 38 -8.01 -6.68 -0.48
CA LEU A 38 -6.59 -6.42 -0.62
C LEU A 38 -6.02 -5.52 0.49
N ASN A 39 -6.72 -5.39 1.63
CA ASN A 39 -6.31 -4.50 2.73
C ASN A 39 -4.89 -4.77 3.24
N VAL A 40 -4.48 -6.03 3.38
CA VAL A 40 -3.12 -6.42 3.79
C VAL A 40 -2.09 -5.91 2.81
N GLN A 41 -2.30 -6.14 1.51
CA GLN A 41 -1.41 -5.66 0.46
C GLN A 41 -1.32 -4.12 0.47
N GLN A 42 -2.47 -3.44 0.55
CA GLN A 42 -2.53 -1.98 0.57
C GLN A 42 -1.82 -1.39 1.78
N TYR A 43 -1.94 -2.02 2.95
CA TYR A 43 -1.27 -1.59 4.15
C TYR A 43 0.26 -1.75 4.04
N ILE A 44 0.75 -2.88 3.52
CA ILE A 44 2.18 -3.07 3.25
C ILE A 44 2.70 -1.98 2.29
N GLN A 45 1.97 -1.72 1.20
CA GLN A 45 2.34 -0.68 0.22
C GLN A 45 2.34 0.72 0.84
N GLN A 46 1.36 1.03 1.70
CA GLN A 46 1.32 2.28 2.44
C GLN A 46 2.56 2.46 3.33
N CYS A 47 2.93 1.44 4.12
CA CYS A 47 4.11 1.51 4.98
C CYS A 47 5.40 1.72 4.16
N ILE A 48 5.57 0.98 3.06
CA ILE A 48 6.74 1.12 2.17
C ILE A 48 6.79 2.51 1.52
N ASN A 49 5.65 3.03 1.06
CA ASN A 49 5.59 4.35 0.42
C ASN A 49 5.80 5.50 1.41
N ALA A 50 5.40 5.31 2.67
CA ALA A 50 5.62 6.29 3.73
C ALA A 50 7.10 6.41 4.09
N ASP A 51 7.77 5.29 4.35
CA ASP A 51 9.21 5.22 4.57
C ASP A 51 9.75 3.82 4.25
N PRO A 52 10.46 3.61 3.14
CA PRO A 52 11.00 2.30 2.79
C PRO A 52 12.17 1.86 3.68
N SER A 53 12.72 2.75 4.52
CA SER A 53 13.80 2.43 5.47
C SER A 53 13.28 1.98 6.83
N ASP A 54 12.00 2.24 7.15
CA ASP A 54 11.37 1.85 8.42
C ASP A 54 10.92 0.38 8.39
N MET A 55 11.90 -0.51 8.52
CA MET A 55 11.67 -1.96 8.52
C MET A 55 10.81 -2.43 9.69
N GLU A 56 10.88 -1.76 10.84
CA GLU A 56 10.06 -2.11 12.00
C GLU A 56 8.59 -1.90 11.71
N ARG A 57 8.23 -0.74 11.13
CA ARG A 57 6.86 -0.45 10.71
C ARG A 57 6.39 -1.37 9.59
N ILE A 58 7.24 -1.62 8.59
CA ILE A 58 6.88 -2.44 7.42
C ILE A 58 6.60 -3.90 7.81
N LEU A 59 7.39 -4.47 8.73
CA LEU A 59 7.28 -5.89 9.09
C LEU A 59 6.30 -6.16 10.23
N LYS A 60 5.87 -5.12 10.96
CA LYS A 60 4.92 -5.25 12.07
C LYS A 60 3.50 -5.48 11.56
N ALA A 61 3.05 -6.72 11.70
CA ALA A 61 1.68 -7.11 11.37
C ALA A 61 0.65 -6.34 12.22
N PRO A 62 -0.50 -5.92 11.64
CA PRO A 62 -1.63 -5.39 12.40
C PRO A 62 -2.17 -6.39 13.42
N ALA A 63 -2.83 -5.89 14.46
CA ALA A 63 -3.46 -6.73 15.47
C ALA A 63 -4.56 -7.61 14.85
N GLY A 64 -4.54 -8.90 15.16
CA GLY A 64 -5.53 -9.87 14.66
C GLY A 64 -5.24 -10.41 13.26
N GLN A 65 -4.19 -9.95 12.57
CA GLN A 65 -3.80 -10.48 11.27
C GLN A 65 -3.13 -11.85 11.41
N GLU A 66 -3.53 -12.81 10.58
CA GLU A 66 -2.90 -14.13 10.54
C GLU A 66 -1.47 -14.04 9.98
N GLU A 67 -0.51 -14.64 10.68
CA GLU A 67 0.91 -14.62 10.31
C GLU A 67 1.17 -15.25 8.94
N GLY A 68 0.48 -16.34 8.59
CA GLY A 68 0.62 -17.00 7.30
C GLY A 68 0.23 -16.10 6.14
N VAL A 69 -0.91 -15.42 6.25
CA VAL A 69 -1.39 -14.43 5.28
C VAL A 69 -0.44 -13.25 5.19
N TRP A 70 0.05 -12.72 6.32
CA TRP A 70 0.98 -11.60 6.36
C TRP A 70 2.29 -11.90 5.60
N LYS A 71 2.89 -13.07 5.85
CA LYS A 71 4.10 -13.52 5.15
C LYS A 71 3.85 -13.71 3.65
N TYR A 72 2.72 -14.33 3.30
CA TYR A 72 2.34 -14.54 1.90
C TYR A 72 2.21 -13.21 1.14
N GLU A 73 1.55 -12.21 1.73
CA GLU A 73 1.37 -10.90 1.08
C GLU A 73 2.69 -10.13 0.96
N HIS A 74 3.62 -10.26 1.90
CA HIS A 74 4.97 -9.71 1.72
C HIS A 74 5.71 -10.33 0.54
N VAL A 75 5.64 -11.66 0.37
CA VAL A 75 6.24 -12.35 -0.79
C VAL A 75 5.58 -11.88 -2.08
N ARG A 76 4.25 -11.75 -2.09
CA ARG A 76 3.51 -11.23 -3.23
C ARG A 76 3.93 -9.80 -3.58
N GLN A 77 4.08 -8.93 -2.59
CA GLN A 77 4.56 -7.56 -2.77
C GLN A 77 5.97 -7.50 -3.35
N PHE A 78 6.89 -8.35 -2.87
CA PHE A 78 8.24 -8.49 -3.42
C PHE A 78 8.21 -8.88 -4.91
N CYS A 79 7.44 -9.92 -5.26
CA CYS A 79 7.29 -10.35 -6.65
C CYS A 79 6.74 -9.23 -7.55
N MET A 80 5.78 -8.44 -7.06
CA MET A 80 5.23 -7.31 -7.82
C MET A 80 6.27 -6.23 -8.10
N GLN A 81 7.07 -5.85 -7.10
CA GLN A 81 8.13 -4.85 -7.29
C GLN A 81 9.24 -5.38 -8.19
N LEU A 82 9.64 -6.64 -8.01
CA LEU A 82 10.65 -7.30 -8.83
C LEU A 82 10.22 -7.37 -10.30
N ASN A 83 8.97 -7.71 -10.57
CA ASN A 83 8.43 -7.74 -11.94
C ASN A 83 8.50 -6.35 -12.59
N GLY A 84 8.19 -5.29 -11.84
CA GLY A 84 8.32 -3.92 -12.32
C GLY A 84 9.75 -3.57 -12.72
N LEU A 85 10.74 -3.99 -11.93
CA LEU A 85 12.17 -3.80 -12.23
C LEU A 85 12.61 -4.63 -13.43
N ALA A 86 12.16 -5.89 -13.53
CA ALA A 86 12.51 -6.78 -14.63
C ALA A 86 12.10 -6.22 -15.99
N ILE A 87 10.92 -5.59 -16.08
CA ILE A 87 10.44 -4.92 -17.30
C ILE A 87 11.35 -3.75 -17.69
N LEU A 88 11.91 -3.02 -16.73
CA LEU A 88 12.82 -1.89 -17.01
C LEU A 88 14.20 -2.33 -17.52
N LEU A 89 14.54 -3.61 -17.36
CA LEU A 89 15.80 -4.20 -17.83
C LEU A 89 15.71 -4.82 -19.23
N GLN A 90 14.51 -4.86 -19.83
CA GLN A 90 14.28 -5.33 -21.21
C GLN A 90 14.49 -4.21 -22.22
#